data_AF-A0A3M1YSX5-F1
#
_entry.id   AF-A0A3M1YSX5-F1
#
_cell.length_a   1.000
_cell.length_b   1.000
_cell.length_c   1.000
_cell.angle_alpha   90.00
_cell.angle_beta   90.00
_cell.angle_gamma   90.00
#
_symmetry.space_group_name_H-M   'P 1'
#
loop_
_entity.id
_entity.type
_entity.pdbx_description
1 polymer ?
#
loop_
_entity_poly.entity_id
_entity_poly.type
_entity_poly.pdbx_seq_one_letter_code
_entity_poly.pdbx_strand_id
1 'polypeptide(L)'
;AFSLLGGLSLTGAEGEYVTIKTLSGKEYTGTILLNNPSVHANKEKEQTKRSVETMHIRIDEEVYSKEDVEKLGISVGDIIFVDPKYREMPNGFIKSRFLDNKAGCYVLFEVARRLRQENREIPVELFFSNYEEVGHGGAGGYSNTIEELLVIDMGVLGDDCEGNEVSCSICAKDSSGPYDYNFRKTLTHLAQEQNIPYKVDIYPFYGSDGSAALRAGNDFRVALIGMGVAASHGTERTHKKGIEATIDLTMAYISHLFNV
;
A
#
# COMPACT_ATOMS: atom_id res chain seq x y z
N ALA A 1 -26.00 -0.38 -0.27
CA ALA A 1 -25.01 0.71 -0.28
C ALA A 1 -23.75 0.24 0.43
N PHE A 2 -22.58 0.76 0.06
CA PHE A 2 -21.31 0.46 0.71
C PHE A 2 -20.50 1.75 0.89
N SER A 3 -19.47 1.72 1.73
CA SER A 3 -18.51 2.81 1.89
C SER A 3 -17.11 2.33 1.54
N LEU A 4 -16.24 3.25 1.12
CA LEU A 4 -14.84 2.95 0.87
C LEU A 4 -14.07 2.88 2.20
N LEU A 5 -13.11 1.95 2.24
CA LEU A 5 -12.02 1.93 3.21
C LEU A 5 -10.75 2.23 2.42
N GLY A 6 -10.12 3.37 2.72
CA GLY A 6 -9.02 3.89 1.92
C GLY A 6 -9.41 4.42 0.55
N GLY A 7 -8.42 4.58 -0.32
CA GLY A 7 -8.56 5.31 -1.58
C GLY A 7 -8.88 4.47 -2.82
N LEU A 8 -9.67 3.40 -2.73
CA LEU A 8 -9.99 2.53 -3.88
C LEU A 8 -10.66 3.31 -5.04
N SER A 9 -10.06 3.26 -6.23
CA SER A 9 -10.67 3.83 -7.44
C SER A 9 -11.88 3.03 -7.92
N LEU A 10 -13.08 3.57 -7.76
CA LEU A 10 -14.33 2.94 -8.18
C LEU A 10 -14.48 2.79 -9.71
N THR A 11 -13.87 3.69 -10.48
CA THR A 11 -13.80 3.55 -11.95
C THR A 11 -13.04 2.29 -12.34
N GLY A 12 -11.91 2.02 -11.67
CA GLY A 12 -11.15 0.80 -11.90
C GLY A 12 -11.76 -0.44 -11.26
N ALA A 13 -12.65 -0.27 -10.27
CA ALA A 13 -13.24 -1.37 -9.51
C ALA A 13 -14.57 -1.90 -10.08
N GLU A 14 -15.20 -1.21 -11.03
CA GLU A 14 -16.40 -1.73 -11.69
C GLU A 14 -16.11 -3.07 -12.38
N GLY A 15 -16.93 -4.08 -12.07
CA GLY A 15 -16.79 -5.45 -12.58
C GLY A 15 -15.82 -6.31 -11.79
N GLU A 16 -15.21 -5.80 -10.72
CA GLU A 16 -14.37 -6.60 -9.83
C GLU A 16 -15.19 -7.55 -8.97
N TYR A 17 -14.66 -8.76 -8.77
CA TYR A 17 -15.21 -9.71 -7.81
C TYR A 17 -14.81 -9.32 -6.40
N VAL A 18 -15.71 -9.61 -5.46
CA VAL A 18 -15.51 -9.33 -4.04
C VAL A 18 -15.88 -10.52 -3.18
N THR A 19 -15.29 -10.57 -1.98
CA THR A 19 -15.73 -11.41 -0.87
C THR A 19 -16.28 -10.52 0.23
N ILE A 20 -17.46 -10.81 0.74
CA ILE A 20 -18.08 -10.14 1.88
C ILE A 20 -17.89 -11.04 3.09
N LYS A 21 -17.22 -10.54 4.13
CA LYS A 21 -17.03 -11.29 5.38
C LYS A 21 -17.91 -10.73 6.48
N THR A 22 -18.81 -11.58 6.98
CA THR A 22 -19.69 -11.21 8.09
C THR A 22 -18.95 -11.24 9.43
N LEU A 23 -19.49 -10.52 10.42
CA LEU A 23 -19.03 -10.59 11.81
C LEU A 23 -18.98 -12.02 12.37
N SER A 24 -19.87 -12.91 11.90
CA SER A 24 -19.89 -14.32 12.30
C SER A 24 -18.81 -15.18 11.63
N GLY A 25 -18.05 -14.61 10.68
CA GLY A 25 -17.02 -15.30 9.92
C GLY A 25 -17.52 -16.00 8.65
N LYS A 26 -18.81 -15.93 8.32
CA LYS A 26 -19.33 -16.39 7.01
C LYS A 26 -18.83 -15.50 5.89
N GLU A 27 -18.57 -16.10 4.74
CA GLU A 27 -18.11 -15.43 3.53
C GLU A 27 -19.11 -15.62 2.39
N TYR A 28 -19.35 -14.54 1.64
CA TYR A 28 -20.20 -14.51 0.45
C TYR A 28 -19.44 -13.88 -0.71
N THR A 29 -19.71 -14.28 -1.94
CA THR A 29 -19.13 -13.62 -3.12
C THR A 29 -20.07 -12.57 -3.69
N GLY A 30 -19.51 -11.67 -4.49
CA GLY A 30 -20.30 -10.70 -5.25
C GLY A 30 -19.48 -9.95 -6.28
N THR A 31 -20.11 -8.97 -6.91
CA THR A 31 -19.48 -8.11 -7.92
C THR A 31 -19.80 -6.64 -7.66
N ILE A 32 -18.80 -5.75 -7.82
CA ILE A 32 -19.01 -4.30 -7.78
C ILE A 32 -19.59 -3.85 -9.13
N LEU A 33 -20.77 -3.23 -9.16
CA LEU A 33 -21.43 -2.82 -10.40
C LEU A 33 -22.02 -1.42 -10.31
N LEU A 34 -22.11 -0.77 -11.46
CA LEU A 34 -22.97 0.41 -11.62
C LEU A 34 -24.44 0.02 -11.41
N ASN A 35 -25.24 0.93 -10.87
CA ASN A 35 -26.69 0.84 -10.89
C ASN A 35 -27.17 0.89 -12.35
N ASN A 36 -28.06 -0.03 -12.75
CA ASN A 36 -28.47 -0.22 -14.14
C ASN A 36 -27.27 -0.40 -15.10
N PRO A 37 -26.44 -1.46 -14.95
CA PRO A 37 -25.14 -1.58 -15.60
C PRO A 37 -25.19 -2.08 -17.06
N SER A 38 -26.38 -2.35 -17.60
CA SER A 38 -26.55 -2.95 -18.92
C SER A 38 -26.68 -1.86 -20.00
N VAL A 39 -25.85 -1.91 -21.04
CA VAL A 39 -25.93 -0.99 -22.20
C VAL A 39 -27.23 -1.11 -22.97
N HIS A 40 -27.90 -2.27 -22.91
CA HIS A 40 -29.21 -2.47 -23.53
C HIS A 40 -30.35 -1.82 -22.73
N ALA A 41 -30.15 -1.60 -21.42
CA ALA A 41 -31.15 -1.03 -20.52
C ALA A 41 -30.81 0.41 -20.06
N ASN A 42 -29.58 0.86 -20.28
CA ASN A 42 -29.05 2.15 -19.86
C ASN A 42 -28.13 2.73 -20.95
N LYS A 43 -28.65 3.69 -21.72
CA LYS A 43 -27.86 4.38 -22.74
C LYS A 43 -26.83 5.36 -22.15
N GLU A 44 -27.05 5.80 -20.92
CA GLU A 44 -26.20 6.78 -20.21
C GLU A 44 -25.11 6.11 -19.34
N LYS A 45 -24.93 4.79 -19.47
CA LYS A 45 -23.98 4.03 -18.65
C LYS A 45 -22.58 4.63 -18.69
N GLU A 46 -22.07 4.93 -19.88
CA GLU A 46 -20.71 5.43 -20.06
C GLU A 46 -20.52 6.84 -19.49
N GLN A 47 -21.58 7.65 -19.47
CA GLN A 47 -21.60 9.01 -18.92
C GLN A 47 -21.79 9.03 -17.40
N THR A 48 -22.28 7.94 -16.82
CA THR A 48 -22.56 7.88 -15.38
C THR A 48 -21.26 7.85 -14.58
N LYS A 49 -21.05 8.83 -13.70
CA LYS A 49 -19.90 8.86 -12.79
C LYS A 49 -19.95 7.66 -11.84
N ARG A 50 -18.82 6.98 -11.67
CA ARG A 50 -18.67 5.88 -10.70
C ARG A 50 -18.46 6.48 -9.30
N SER A 51 -19.40 6.22 -8.40
CA SER A 51 -19.36 6.65 -6.99
C SER A 51 -20.17 5.69 -6.11
N VAL A 52 -20.05 5.82 -4.79
CA VAL A 52 -20.79 4.95 -3.85
C VAL A 52 -22.31 5.12 -3.95
N GLU A 53 -22.78 6.25 -4.46
CA GLU A 53 -24.20 6.54 -4.71
C GLU A 53 -24.72 5.89 -5.99
N THR A 54 -23.86 5.69 -6.99
CA THR A 54 -24.23 5.16 -8.31
C THR A 54 -23.87 3.69 -8.49
N MET A 55 -23.27 3.06 -7.49
CA MET A 55 -22.80 1.68 -7.53
C MET A 55 -23.36 0.84 -6.38
N HIS A 56 -23.37 -0.48 -6.58
CA HIS A 56 -23.75 -1.45 -5.56
C HIS A 56 -22.86 -2.71 -5.63
N ILE A 57 -22.91 -3.50 -4.56
CA ILE A 57 -22.42 -4.87 -4.58
C ILE A 57 -23.60 -5.76 -4.94
N ARG A 58 -23.50 -6.48 -6.06
CA ARG A 58 -24.42 -7.57 -6.37
C ARG A 58 -23.91 -8.83 -5.70
N ILE A 59 -24.58 -9.23 -4.63
CA ILE A 59 -24.27 -10.45 -3.87
C ILE A 59 -24.69 -11.65 -4.71
N ASP A 60 -23.88 -12.71 -4.74
CA ASP A 60 -24.19 -13.93 -5.49
C ASP A 60 -25.15 -14.86 -4.72
N GLU A 61 -26.25 -14.28 -4.23
CA GLU A 61 -27.31 -14.94 -3.45
C GLU A 61 -28.68 -14.46 -3.92
N GLU A 62 -29.73 -15.24 -3.67
CA GLU A 62 -31.12 -14.87 -3.99
C GLU A 62 -31.66 -13.83 -2.99
N VAL A 63 -31.19 -12.59 -3.11
CA VAL A 63 -31.60 -11.46 -2.26
C VAL A 63 -32.36 -10.41 -3.07
N TYR A 64 -33.56 -10.04 -2.62
CA TYR A 64 -34.43 -9.07 -3.30
C TYR A 64 -34.85 -7.92 -2.39
N SER A 65 -34.54 -8.03 -1.11
CA SER A 65 -34.93 -7.10 -0.07
C SER A 65 -33.81 -6.91 0.94
N LYS A 66 -33.95 -5.87 1.77
CA LYS A 66 -33.04 -5.67 2.91
C LYS A 66 -33.11 -6.86 3.87
N GLU A 67 -34.32 -7.38 4.11
CA GLU A 67 -34.58 -8.50 5.00
C GLU A 67 -33.87 -9.78 4.52
N ASP A 68 -33.72 -9.99 3.22
CA ASP A 68 -33.00 -11.15 2.69
C ASP A 68 -31.49 -11.05 2.95
N VAL A 69 -30.90 -9.86 2.79
CA VAL A 69 -29.49 -9.60 3.13
C VAL A 69 -29.24 -9.80 4.63
N GLU A 70 -30.17 -9.33 5.47
CA GLU A 70 -30.08 -9.53 6.93
C GLU A 70 -30.18 -11.02 7.33
N LYS A 71 -30.98 -11.84 6.62
CA LYS A 71 -31.03 -13.30 6.84
C LYS A 71 -29.70 -14.01 6.53
N LEU A 72 -28.89 -13.46 5.62
CA LEU A 72 -27.53 -13.96 5.40
C LEU A 72 -26.58 -13.63 6.56
N GLY A 73 -27.00 -12.72 7.46
CA GLY A 73 -26.17 -12.21 8.55
C GLY A 73 -25.20 -11.10 8.12
N ILE A 74 -25.36 -10.58 6.89
CA ILE A 74 -24.59 -9.45 6.40
C ILE A 74 -25.14 -8.17 7.05
N SER A 75 -24.26 -7.41 7.69
CA SER A 75 -24.59 -6.25 8.51
C SER A 75 -23.72 -5.03 8.18
N VAL A 76 -24.17 -3.84 8.58
CA VAL A 76 -23.35 -2.62 8.51
C VAL A 76 -22.08 -2.83 9.33
N GLY A 77 -20.92 -2.59 8.72
CA GLY A 77 -19.60 -2.79 9.32
C GLY A 77 -18.90 -4.06 8.83
N ASP A 78 -19.61 -4.98 8.18
CA ASP A 78 -18.97 -6.10 7.50
C ASP A 78 -18.10 -5.62 6.33
N ILE A 79 -16.96 -6.29 6.12
CA ILE A 79 -15.94 -5.85 5.19
C ILE A 79 -16.11 -6.53 3.84
N ILE A 80 -15.99 -5.73 2.78
CA ILE A 80 -15.99 -6.16 1.39
C ILE A 80 -14.54 -6.15 0.89
N PHE A 81 -14.01 -7.32 0.58
CA PHE A 81 -12.66 -7.53 0.08
C PHE A 81 -12.69 -7.66 -1.43
N VAL A 82 -12.00 -6.78 -2.15
CA VAL A 82 -11.84 -6.89 -3.61
C VAL A 82 -10.82 -7.98 -3.94
N ASP A 83 -11.09 -8.77 -4.98
CA ASP A 83 -10.14 -9.77 -5.48
C ASP A 83 -8.81 -9.08 -5.87
N PRO A 84 -7.68 -9.48 -5.27
CA PRO A 84 -6.39 -8.88 -5.56
C PRO A 84 -5.86 -9.22 -6.95
N LYS A 85 -6.33 -10.27 -7.62
CA LYS A 85 -5.87 -10.70 -8.96
C LYS A 85 -4.34 -10.88 -9.05
N TYR A 86 -3.72 -11.36 -7.97
CA TYR A 86 -2.27 -11.53 -7.88
C TYR A 86 -1.73 -12.44 -9.00
N ARG A 87 -0.71 -11.96 -9.71
CA ARG A 87 0.01 -12.73 -10.74
C ARG A 87 1.48 -12.35 -10.76
N GLU A 88 2.34 -13.36 -10.71
CA GLU A 88 3.76 -13.23 -11.04
C GLU A 88 4.00 -13.58 -12.50
N MET A 89 4.79 -12.76 -13.18
CA MET A 89 5.18 -12.95 -14.56
C MET A 89 6.58 -13.57 -14.64
N PRO A 90 6.88 -14.44 -15.63
CA PRO A 90 8.20 -15.07 -15.75
C PRO A 90 9.38 -14.10 -15.87
N ASN A 91 9.14 -12.86 -16.30
CA ASN A 91 10.14 -11.82 -16.45
C ASN A 91 10.36 -10.98 -15.18
N GLY A 92 9.71 -11.30 -14.05
CA GLY A 92 9.93 -10.65 -12.76
C GLY A 92 8.94 -9.54 -12.40
N PHE A 93 7.99 -9.20 -13.29
CA PHE A 93 6.88 -8.31 -12.93
C PHE A 93 5.85 -9.03 -12.06
N ILE A 94 5.24 -8.28 -11.14
CA ILE A 94 4.15 -8.73 -10.27
C ILE A 94 2.98 -7.78 -10.50
N LYS A 95 1.79 -8.32 -10.80
CA LYS A 95 0.55 -7.56 -10.93
C LYS A 95 -0.40 -7.98 -9.82
N SER A 96 -1.01 -7.01 -9.15
CA SER A 96 -2.03 -7.26 -8.11
C SER A 96 -2.75 -5.95 -7.80
N ARG A 97 -3.88 -6.00 -7.11
CA ARG A 97 -4.31 -4.88 -6.27
C ARG A 97 -3.62 -4.99 -4.91
N PHE A 98 -3.49 -3.87 -4.23
CA PHE A 98 -2.97 -3.80 -2.86
C PHE A 98 -1.50 -4.24 -2.73
N LEU A 99 -0.69 -4.11 -3.79
CA LEU A 99 0.77 -4.05 -3.68
C LEU A 99 1.18 -2.88 -2.80
N ASP A 100 0.45 -1.78 -2.89
CA ASP A 100 0.41 -0.72 -1.89
C ASP A 100 -0.39 -1.22 -0.65
N ASN A 101 0.21 -1.50 0.50
CA ASN A 101 1.65 -1.62 0.76
C ASN A 101 2.07 -3.08 1.14
N LYS A 102 1.40 -4.10 0.58
CA LYS A 102 1.82 -5.51 0.77
C LYS A 102 3.25 -5.78 0.25
N ALA A 103 3.71 -5.05 -0.76
CA ALA A 103 5.08 -5.15 -1.23
C ALA A 103 6.08 -4.66 -0.17
N GLY A 104 5.79 -3.57 0.56
CA GLY A 104 6.59 -3.11 1.69
C GLY A 104 6.56 -4.11 2.86
N CYS A 105 5.42 -4.73 3.14
CA CYS A 105 5.35 -5.82 4.11
C CYS A 105 6.29 -6.98 3.75
N TYR A 106 6.36 -7.35 2.47
CA TYR A 106 7.31 -8.36 2.00
C TYR A 106 8.77 -7.93 2.22
N VAL A 107 9.11 -6.66 1.96
CA VAL A 107 10.45 -6.10 2.25
C VAL A 107 10.79 -6.28 3.73
N LEU A 108 9.89 -5.93 4.66
CA LEU A 108 10.12 -6.08 6.09
C LEU A 108 10.29 -7.56 6.51
N PHE A 109 9.51 -8.48 5.94
CA PHE A 109 9.71 -9.91 6.18
C PHE A 109 11.08 -10.41 5.69
N GLU A 110 11.54 -9.95 4.53
CA GLU A 110 12.87 -10.30 4.01
C GLU A 110 14.00 -9.70 4.84
N VAL A 111 13.85 -8.45 5.31
CA VAL A 111 14.78 -7.84 6.27
C VAL A 111 14.83 -8.68 7.55
N ALA A 112 13.69 -9.04 8.15
CA ALA A 112 13.65 -9.91 9.33
C ALA A 112 14.38 -11.23 9.09
N ARG A 113 14.14 -11.84 7.91
CA ARG A 113 14.77 -13.11 7.53
C ARG A 113 16.28 -12.98 7.40
N ARG A 114 16.80 -11.90 6.83
CA ARG A 114 18.24 -11.62 6.68
C ARG A 114 18.89 -11.28 8.02
N LEU A 115 18.28 -10.41 8.84
CA LEU A 115 18.78 -10.08 10.17
C LEU A 115 18.89 -11.30 11.09
N ARG A 116 17.97 -12.26 10.97
CA ARG A 116 18.05 -13.53 11.71
C ARG A 116 19.32 -14.34 11.38
N GLN A 117 19.94 -14.13 10.21
CA GLN A 117 21.16 -14.83 9.79
C GLN A 117 22.42 -14.25 10.45
N GLU A 118 22.38 -13.01 10.96
CA GLU A 118 23.49 -12.34 11.65
C GLU A 118 23.86 -12.97 13.00
N ASN A 119 22.99 -13.85 13.51
CA ASN A 119 23.19 -14.59 14.77
C ASN A 119 23.56 -13.69 15.97
N ARG A 120 23.07 -12.45 15.97
CA ARG A 120 23.16 -11.49 17.08
C ARG A 120 21.91 -10.61 17.14
N GLU A 121 21.66 -10.03 18.30
CA GLU A 121 20.59 -9.04 18.47
C GLU A 121 21.01 -7.72 17.84
N ILE A 122 20.13 -7.16 17.02
CA ILE A 122 20.32 -5.87 16.33
C ILE A 122 19.18 -4.98 16.81
N PRO A 123 19.45 -3.76 17.29
CA PRO A 123 18.44 -2.89 17.89
C PRO A 123 17.58 -2.21 16.81
N VAL A 124 16.80 -3.03 16.09
CA VAL A 124 15.86 -2.65 15.04
C VAL A 124 14.48 -3.15 15.41
N GLU A 125 13.50 -2.25 15.40
CA GLU A 125 12.09 -2.58 15.49
C GLU A 125 11.51 -2.68 14.08
N LEU A 126 10.89 -3.81 13.75
CA LEU A 126 10.11 -3.97 12.52
C LEU A 126 8.63 -3.75 12.85
N PHE A 127 8.08 -2.65 12.37
CA PHE A 127 6.73 -2.22 12.64
C PHE A 127 5.84 -2.40 11.41
N PHE A 128 4.72 -3.10 11.57
CA PHE A 128 3.69 -3.24 10.55
C PHE A 128 2.48 -2.43 11.00
N SER A 129 2.35 -1.22 10.47
CA SER A 129 1.21 -0.36 10.75
C SER A 129 -0.08 -0.94 10.17
N ASN A 130 -1.17 -0.76 10.89
CA ASN A 130 -2.52 -0.86 10.36
C ASN A 130 -3.05 0.55 10.15
N TYR A 131 -4.02 0.77 9.25
CA TYR A 131 -4.71 2.06 9.09
C TYR A 131 -3.92 3.21 8.43
N GLU A 132 -2.82 2.95 7.72
CA GLU A 132 -2.14 3.94 6.85
C GLU A 132 -3.16 4.57 5.89
N GLU A 133 -3.90 3.71 5.18
CA GLU A 133 -4.91 4.07 4.18
C GLU A 133 -6.10 4.89 4.71
N VAL A 134 -6.25 5.00 6.03
CA VAL A 134 -7.25 5.87 6.68
C VAL A 134 -6.60 6.97 7.53
N GLY A 135 -5.29 7.17 7.38
CA GLY A 135 -4.53 8.36 7.74
C GLY A 135 -3.82 8.36 9.10
N HIS A 136 -3.86 7.25 9.85
CA HIS A 136 -3.40 7.23 11.24
C HIS A 136 -2.58 6.00 11.63
N GLY A 137 -2.06 5.22 10.68
CA GLY A 137 -1.35 3.99 10.99
C GLY A 137 -0.01 4.18 11.69
N GLY A 138 0.73 5.22 11.32
CA GLY A 138 2.00 5.60 11.93
C GLY A 138 1.88 6.50 13.16
N ALA A 139 0.69 6.69 13.74
CA ALA A 139 0.52 7.64 14.84
C ALA A 139 1.26 7.24 16.13
N GLY A 140 1.51 5.94 16.34
CA GLY A 140 2.18 5.46 17.55
C GLY A 140 2.39 3.94 17.55
N GLY A 141 2.77 3.40 18.70
CA GLY A 141 3.11 1.97 18.87
C GLY A 141 4.61 1.67 18.84
N TYR A 142 5.43 2.71 18.71
CA TYR A 142 6.89 2.62 18.68
C TYR A 142 7.50 2.43 20.07
N SER A 143 8.64 1.75 20.17
CA SER A 143 9.45 1.74 21.38
C SER A 143 9.95 3.16 21.75
N ASN A 144 10.04 3.45 23.05
CA ASN A 144 10.50 4.76 23.55
C ASN A 144 11.97 5.10 23.23
N THR A 145 12.71 4.16 22.64
CA THR A 145 14.13 4.32 22.27
C THR A 145 14.32 4.60 20.78
N ILE A 146 13.24 4.72 20.00
CA ILE A 146 13.33 5.00 18.56
C ILE A 146 13.72 6.46 18.35
N GLU A 147 14.81 6.68 17.60
CA GLU A 147 15.28 8.02 17.19
C GLU A 147 15.11 8.26 15.68
N GLU A 148 15.05 7.19 14.90
CA GLU A 148 14.98 7.20 13.44
C GLU A 148 13.88 6.26 12.97
N LEU A 149 13.00 6.77 12.10
CA LEU A 149 11.93 6.01 11.48
C LEU A 149 12.17 5.94 9.97
N LEU A 150 12.61 4.77 9.48
CA LEU A 150 12.65 4.47 8.05
C LEU A 150 11.31 3.86 7.63
N VAL A 151 10.49 4.67 6.96
CA VAL A 151 9.22 4.20 6.39
C VAL A 151 9.52 3.42 5.12
N ILE A 152 9.00 2.19 5.04
CA ILE A 152 9.00 1.38 3.83
C ILE A 152 7.60 1.44 3.25
N ASP A 153 7.45 2.18 2.16
CA ASP A 153 6.19 2.29 1.43
C ASP A 153 6.41 2.10 -0.07
N MET A 154 5.42 2.37 -0.90
CA MET A 154 5.59 2.34 -2.34
C MET A 154 6.27 3.62 -2.86
N GLY A 155 7.06 3.44 -3.92
CA GLY A 155 7.54 4.54 -4.75
C GLY A 155 6.49 4.94 -5.79
N VAL A 156 6.00 6.17 -5.72
CA VAL A 156 5.01 6.72 -6.66
C VAL A 156 5.60 6.80 -8.06
N LEU A 157 4.87 6.32 -9.06
CA LEU A 157 5.23 6.44 -10.47
C LEU A 157 4.25 7.37 -11.19
N GLY A 158 4.76 8.35 -11.91
CA GLY A 158 3.98 9.34 -12.66
C GLY A 158 4.89 10.28 -13.46
N ASP A 159 4.30 11.12 -14.31
CA ASP A 159 5.07 12.01 -15.21
C ASP A 159 5.94 13.04 -14.46
N ASP A 160 5.52 13.43 -13.25
CA ASP A 160 6.24 14.36 -12.37
C ASP A 160 7.15 13.64 -11.35
N CYS A 161 7.34 12.32 -11.48
CA CYS A 161 8.17 11.50 -10.58
C CYS A 161 9.31 10.84 -11.34
N GLU A 162 10.45 10.64 -10.67
CA GLU A 162 11.68 10.08 -11.27
C GLU A 162 11.76 8.54 -11.17
N GLY A 163 10.88 7.94 -10.37
CA GLY A 163 10.83 6.52 -10.07
C GLY A 163 10.62 5.61 -11.29
N ASN A 164 10.91 4.32 -11.09
CA ASN A 164 10.53 3.25 -12.00
C ASN A 164 10.33 1.95 -11.22
N GLU A 165 9.73 0.94 -11.86
CA GLU A 165 9.40 -0.33 -11.19
C GLU A 165 10.62 -1.17 -10.77
N VAL A 166 11.82 -0.88 -11.28
CA VAL A 166 13.03 -1.71 -11.12
C VAL A 166 14.10 -1.09 -10.22
N SER A 167 13.77 -0.02 -9.50
CA SER A 167 14.66 0.70 -8.58
C SER A 167 13.96 0.97 -7.24
N CYS A 168 14.74 1.24 -6.20
CA CYS A 168 14.22 1.81 -4.96
C CYS A 168 14.05 3.33 -5.13
N SER A 169 12.86 3.84 -4.88
CA SER A 169 12.61 5.28 -4.75
C SER A 169 13.00 5.72 -3.34
N ILE A 170 13.72 6.83 -3.24
CA ILE A 170 14.08 7.52 -2.00
C ILE A 170 13.32 8.84 -2.00
N CYS A 171 12.30 8.95 -1.17
CA CYS A 171 11.44 10.12 -1.15
C CYS A 171 12.16 11.29 -0.47
N ALA A 172 12.40 12.36 -1.23
CA ALA A 172 12.95 13.59 -0.67
C ALA A 172 11.87 14.44 0.03
N LYS A 173 10.63 14.38 -0.46
CA LYS A 173 9.49 15.18 -0.01
C LYS A 173 8.18 14.54 -0.46
N ASP A 174 7.18 14.54 0.42
CA ASP A 174 5.79 14.23 0.08
C ASP A 174 4.90 15.49 0.09
N SER A 175 3.56 15.34 0.09
CA SER A 175 2.64 16.48 0.14
C SER A 175 2.70 17.27 1.45
N SER A 176 3.20 16.66 2.54
CA SER A 176 3.31 17.30 3.86
C SER A 176 4.60 18.10 4.02
N GLY A 177 5.68 17.73 3.34
CA GLY A 177 6.97 18.42 3.47
C GLY A 177 8.19 17.54 3.16
N PRO A 178 9.40 18.12 3.24
CA PRO A 178 10.64 17.36 3.08
C PRO A 178 10.88 16.41 4.24
N TYR A 179 11.42 15.22 3.93
CA TYR A 179 11.98 14.30 4.94
C TYR A 179 13.35 14.77 5.43
N ASP A 180 13.86 14.15 6.50
CA ASP A 180 15.14 14.55 7.10
C ASP A 180 16.28 14.54 6.07
N TYR A 181 16.96 15.67 5.96
CA TYR A 181 17.96 15.87 4.92
C TYR A 181 19.16 14.93 5.08
N ASN A 182 19.62 14.71 6.31
CA ASN A 182 20.79 13.89 6.59
C ASN A 182 20.47 12.41 6.42
N PHE A 183 19.31 11.97 6.88
CA PHE A 183 18.84 10.60 6.70
C PHE A 183 18.74 10.25 5.21
N ARG A 184 18.06 11.08 4.41
CA ARG A 184 17.99 10.89 2.95
C ARG A 184 19.36 10.92 2.27
N LYS A 185 20.25 11.80 2.72
CA LYS A 185 21.64 11.88 2.22
C LYS A 185 22.39 10.58 2.49
N THR A 186 22.32 10.03 3.70
CA THR A 186 22.93 8.75 4.05
C THR A 186 22.40 7.62 3.18
N LEU A 187 21.09 7.50 3.01
CA LEU A 187 20.48 6.49 2.14
C LEU A 187 20.98 6.60 0.68
N THR A 188 21.06 7.83 0.17
CA THR A 188 21.54 8.08 -1.21
C THR A 188 23.01 7.68 -1.38
N HIS A 189 23.87 8.01 -0.41
CA HIS A 189 25.27 7.62 -0.44
C HIS A 189 25.44 6.10 -0.36
N LEU A 190 24.71 5.42 0.55
CA LEU A 190 24.75 3.96 0.66
C LEU A 190 24.33 3.29 -0.65
N ALA A 191 23.27 3.79 -1.30
CA ALA A 191 22.84 3.28 -2.59
C ALA A 191 23.92 3.44 -3.67
N GLN A 192 24.61 4.59 -3.69
CA GLN A 192 25.72 4.84 -4.62
C GLN A 192 26.92 3.93 -4.35
N GLU A 193 27.38 3.85 -3.10
CA GLU A 193 28.55 3.08 -2.69
C GLU A 193 28.37 1.58 -2.97
N GLN A 194 27.15 1.06 -2.77
CA GLN A 194 26.83 -0.35 -2.96
C GLN A 194 26.24 -0.67 -4.34
N ASN A 195 26.16 0.31 -5.25
CA ASN A 195 25.56 0.16 -6.58
C ASN A 195 24.11 -0.37 -6.56
N ILE A 196 23.34 0.00 -5.55
CA ILE A 196 21.92 -0.36 -5.43
C ILE A 196 21.12 0.53 -6.38
N PRO A 197 20.29 -0.01 -7.30
CA PRO A 197 19.48 0.81 -8.21
C PRO A 197 18.49 1.70 -7.44
N TYR A 198 18.63 3.02 -7.57
CA TYR A 198 17.77 3.96 -6.86
C TYR A 198 17.37 5.18 -7.69
N LYS A 199 16.35 5.89 -7.21
CA LYS A 199 15.89 7.20 -7.68
C LYS A 199 15.58 8.09 -6.48
N VAL A 200 15.97 9.35 -6.52
CA VAL A 200 15.50 10.34 -5.54
C VAL A 200 14.28 11.01 -6.12
N ASP A 201 13.20 11.11 -5.34
CA ASP A 201 11.88 11.43 -5.88
C ASP A 201 11.08 12.39 -5.00
N ILE A 202 10.04 12.98 -5.57
CA ILE A 202 9.08 13.85 -4.87
C ILE A 202 7.68 13.33 -5.15
N TYR A 203 6.86 13.17 -4.11
CA TYR A 203 5.49 12.66 -4.22
C TYR A 203 4.49 13.80 -3.97
N PRO A 204 3.89 14.41 -5.01
CA PRO A 204 3.12 15.64 -4.85
C PRO A 204 1.80 15.46 -4.10
N PHE A 205 1.13 14.31 -4.27
CA PHE A 205 -0.22 14.03 -3.76
C PHE A 205 -0.26 12.84 -2.79
N TYR A 206 0.83 12.64 -2.05
CA TYR A 206 1.03 11.49 -1.19
C TYR A 206 1.27 11.91 0.26
N GLY A 207 0.85 11.09 1.21
CA GLY A 207 1.23 11.20 2.62
C GLY A 207 1.57 9.82 3.13
N SER A 208 2.57 9.73 4.01
CA SER A 208 3.01 8.45 4.59
C SER A 208 2.70 8.35 6.08
N ASP A 209 2.87 7.14 6.61
CA ASP A 209 2.91 6.90 8.05
C ASP A 209 4.03 7.66 8.76
N GLY A 210 5.12 8.02 8.09
CA GLY A 210 6.15 8.90 8.64
C GLY A 210 5.62 10.30 8.92
N SER A 211 4.82 10.82 7.98
CA SER A 211 4.14 12.11 8.14
C SER A 211 3.03 12.02 9.20
N ALA A 212 2.37 10.87 9.37
CA ALA A 212 1.44 10.62 10.47
C ALA A 212 2.15 10.60 11.83
N ALA A 213 3.32 9.94 11.93
CA ALA A 213 4.14 9.88 13.14
C ALA A 213 4.57 11.27 13.61
N LEU A 214 5.05 12.11 12.68
CA LEU A 214 5.43 13.49 12.98
C LEU A 214 4.23 14.33 13.46
N ARG A 215 3.06 14.21 12.79
CA ARG A 215 1.84 14.92 13.21
C ARG A 215 1.33 14.49 14.58
N ALA A 216 1.58 13.24 14.99
CA ALA A 216 1.23 12.75 16.32
C ALA A 216 2.16 13.28 17.43
N GLY A 217 3.24 13.97 17.08
CA GLY A 217 4.18 14.57 18.03
C GLY A 217 5.38 13.69 18.36
N ASN A 218 5.65 12.64 17.57
CA ASN A 218 6.88 11.86 17.72
C ASN A 218 8.07 12.67 17.23
N ASP A 219 9.16 12.68 18.01
CA ASP A 219 10.40 13.39 17.70
C ASP A 219 11.41 12.45 17.02
N PHE A 220 11.05 11.98 15.82
CA PHE A 220 11.88 11.07 15.03
C PHE A 220 12.51 11.79 13.84
N ARG A 221 13.72 11.39 13.47
CA ARG A 221 14.23 11.64 12.11
C ARG A 221 13.57 10.65 11.17
N VAL A 222 12.81 11.15 10.20
CA VAL A 222 12.02 10.30 9.30
C VAL A 222 12.62 10.30 7.90
N ALA A 223 12.72 9.12 7.30
CA ALA A 223 12.95 8.94 5.87
C ALA A 223 11.92 7.96 5.30
N LEU A 224 11.72 8.03 3.98
CA LEU A 224 10.78 7.18 3.25
C LEU A 224 11.49 6.60 2.02
N ILE A 225 11.46 5.28 1.88
CA ILE A 225 11.93 4.57 0.70
C ILE A 225 10.89 3.54 0.24
N GLY A 226 10.98 3.12 -1.01
CA GLY A 226 10.00 2.21 -1.56
C GLY A 226 10.28 1.65 -2.94
N MET A 227 9.73 0.47 -3.23
CA MET A 227 9.78 -0.08 -4.59
C MET A 227 8.80 0.68 -5.49
N GLY A 228 9.16 0.92 -6.75
CA GLY A 228 8.21 1.54 -7.68
C GLY A 228 6.94 0.71 -7.87
N VAL A 229 5.78 1.30 -7.61
CA VAL A 229 4.46 0.69 -7.85
C VAL A 229 3.69 1.53 -8.85
N ALA A 230 3.43 0.97 -10.02
CA ALA A 230 2.63 1.60 -11.05
C ALA A 230 1.14 1.51 -10.69
N ALA A 231 0.41 2.60 -10.93
CA ALA A 231 -1.05 2.66 -10.78
C ALA A 231 -1.55 2.28 -9.37
N SER A 232 -0.85 2.75 -8.32
CA SER A 232 -1.29 2.63 -6.91
C SER A 232 -2.77 3.03 -6.74
N HIS A 233 -3.47 2.32 -5.85
CA HIS A 233 -4.92 2.35 -5.61
C HIS A 233 -5.78 1.88 -6.81
N GLY A 234 -5.13 1.36 -7.85
CA GLY A 234 -5.73 0.80 -9.05
C GLY A 234 -5.48 -0.70 -9.19
N THR A 235 -5.19 -1.13 -10.42
CA THR A 235 -4.62 -2.46 -10.70
C THR A 235 -3.12 -2.26 -10.86
N GLU A 236 -2.38 -2.66 -9.84
CA GLU A 236 -1.01 -2.25 -9.65
C GLU A 236 -0.02 -3.21 -10.29
N ARG A 237 1.18 -2.69 -10.55
CA ARG A 237 2.31 -3.50 -10.99
C ARG A 237 3.60 -3.01 -10.35
N THR A 238 4.45 -3.95 -9.94
CA THR A 238 5.82 -3.70 -9.51
C THR A 238 6.75 -4.75 -10.12
N HIS A 239 8.05 -4.67 -9.83
CA HIS A 239 9.03 -5.63 -10.30
C HIS A 239 9.92 -6.13 -9.15
N LYS A 240 10.26 -7.42 -9.17
CA LYS A 240 11.13 -8.06 -8.16
C LYS A 240 12.44 -7.30 -7.92
N LYS A 241 13.04 -6.75 -8.98
CA LYS A 241 14.23 -5.88 -8.89
C LYS A 241 14.04 -4.63 -8.02
N GLY A 242 12.89 -3.95 -8.10
CA GLY A 242 12.61 -2.77 -7.27
C GLY A 242 12.43 -3.18 -5.80
N ILE A 243 11.73 -4.30 -5.56
CA ILE A 243 11.59 -4.90 -4.23
C ILE A 243 12.97 -5.24 -3.66
N GLU A 244 13.81 -5.94 -4.42
CA GLU A 244 15.16 -6.32 -4.01
C GLU A 244 16.04 -5.11 -3.71
N ALA A 245 16.02 -4.08 -4.57
CA ALA A 245 16.75 -2.84 -4.32
C ALA A 245 16.30 -2.13 -3.02
N THR A 246 15.01 -2.24 -2.67
CA THR A 246 14.47 -1.69 -1.42
C THR A 246 14.95 -2.49 -0.21
N ILE A 247 14.97 -3.83 -0.31
CA ILE A 247 15.53 -4.71 0.73
C ILE A 247 17.02 -4.41 0.92
N ASP A 248 17.78 -4.35 -0.17
CA ASP A 248 19.23 -4.11 -0.12
C ASP A 248 19.56 -2.75 0.47
N LEU A 249 18.81 -1.70 0.12
CA LEU A 249 19.01 -0.37 0.73
C LEU A 249 18.65 -0.35 2.22
N THR A 250 17.58 -1.05 2.61
CA THR A 250 17.20 -1.19 4.01
C THR A 250 18.29 -1.91 4.81
N MET A 251 18.81 -3.03 4.28
CA MET A 251 19.90 -3.76 4.89
C MET A 251 21.18 -2.94 4.96
N ALA A 252 21.54 -2.23 3.89
CA ALA A 252 22.70 -1.32 3.86
C ALA A 252 22.62 -0.24 4.94
N TYR A 253 21.42 0.30 5.19
CA TYR A 253 21.20 1.27 6.26
C TYR A 253 21.40 0.66 7.65
N ILE A 254 20.84 -0.51 7.90
CA ILE A 254 21.00 -1.23 9.17
C ILE A 254 22.48 -1.59 9.39
N SER A 255 23.16 -2.09 8.37
CA SER A 255 24.60 -2.38 8.37
C SER A 255 25.44 -1.14 8.70
N HIS A 256 25.11 0.01 8.10
CA HIS A 256 25.78 1.28 8.37
C HIS A 256 25.68 1.68 9.86
N LEU A 257 24.52 1.46 10.50
CA LEU A 257 24.30 1.80 11.89
C LEU A 257 24.95 0.83 12.88
N PHE A 258 24.91 -0.47 12.59
CA PHE A 258 25.23 -1.51 13.59
C PHE A 258 26.43 -2.40 13.22
N ASN A 259 27.08 -2.13 12.09
CA ASN A 259 28.20 -2.89 11.53
C ASN A 259 27.87 -4.39 11.38
N VAL A 260 26.64 -4.71 10.94
CA VAL A 260 26.22 -6.06 10.51
C VAL A 260 26.54 -6.27 9.05
#